data_AF-A0A947DCJ2-F1
#
_entry.id   AF-A0A947DCJ2-F1
#
_cell.length_a   1.000
_cell.length_b   1.000
_cell.length_c   1.000
_cell.angle_alpha   90.00
_cell.angle_beta   90.00
_cell.angle_gamma   90.00
#
_symmetry.space_group_name_H-M   'P 1'
#
loop_
_entity.id
_entity.type
_entity.pdbx_description
1 polymer ?
#
loop_
_entity_poly.entity_id
_entity_poly.type
_entity_poly.pdbx_seq_one_letter_code
_entity_poly.pdbx_strand_id
1 'polypeptide(L)' 'MAKEQVIKLYREAQSNPGLRDSLNTAPNVESFVTMANQQGFTFTLNEWQDMMRFSVEELECELSEIPGI' A
#
# COMPACT_ATOMS: atom_id res chain seq x y z
N MET A 1 -5.82 13.47 -4.13
CA MET A 1 -5.64 12.79 -5.43
C MET A 1 -4.93 11.44 -5.28
N ALA A 2 -3.76 11.34 -4.65
CA ALA A 2 -3.10 10.04 -4.45
C ALA A 2 -3.81 9.06 -3.50
N LYS A 3 -4.47 9.54 -2.43
CA LYS A 3 -5.21 8.63 -1.53
C LYS A 3 -6.24 7.77 -2.29
N GLU A 4 -6.95 8.38 -3.23
CA GLU A 4 -7.95 7.70 -4.07
C GLU A 4 -7.32 6.61 -4.96
N GLN A 5 -6.13 6.88 -5.52
CA GLN A 5 -5.40 5.91 -6.35
C GLN A 5 -4.88 4.74 -5.52
N VAL A 6 -4.40 4.99 -4.30
CA VAL A 6 -3.99 3.93 -3.36
C VAL A 6 -5.17 3.06 -2.95
N ILE A 7 -6.31 3.66 -2.61
CA ILE A 7 -7.54 2.92 -2.27
C ILE A 7 -8.02 2.11 -3.47
N LYS A 8 -7.97 2.69 -4.67
CA LYS A 8 -8.34 2.00 -5.91
C LYS A 8 -7.42 0.80 -6.18
N LEU A 9 -6.11 0.98 -6.02
CA LEU A 9 -5.11 -0.09 -6.12
C LEU A 9 -5.42 -1.22 -5.14
N TYR A 10 -5.72 -0.89 -3.88
CA TYR A 10 -6.03 -1.87 -2.86
C TYR A 10 -7.30 -2.67 -3.19
N ARG A 11 -8.33 -1.98 -3.71
CA ARG A 11 -9.60 -2.60 -4.12
C ARG A 11 -9.44 -3.50 -5.35
N GLU A 12 -8.63 -3.06 -6.31
CA GLU A 12 -8.29 -3.87 -7.50
C GLU A 12 -7.41 -5.05 -7.12
N ALA A 13 -6.43 -4.88 -6.23
CA ALA A 13 -5.60 -5.98 -5.73
C ALA A 13 -6.42 -7.01 -4.93
N GLN A 14 -7.45 -6.59 -4.20
CA GLN A 14 -8.39 -7.52 -3.56
C GLN A 14 -9.25 -8.29 -4.57
N SER A 15 -9.69 -7.62 -5.64
CA SER A 15 -10.54 -8.24 -6.67
C SER A 15 -9.73 -9.08 -7.67
N ASN A 16 -8.44 -8.76 -7.85
CA ASN A 16 -7.53 -9.40 -8.78
C ASN A 16 -6.31 -9.95 -8.04
N PRO A 17 -6.31 -11.25 -7.69
CA PRO A 17 -5.19 -11.86 -6.98
C PRO A 17 -3.88 -11.84 -7.79
N GLY A 18 -3.94 -11.79 -9.12
CA GLY A 18 -2.75 -11.69 -9.98
C GLY A 18 -2.07 -10.33 -9.88
N LEU A 19 -2.86 -9.25 -9.78
CA LEU A 19 -2.34 -7.90 -9.52
C LEU A 19 -1.67 -7.84 -8.15
N ARG A 20 -2.32 -8.39 -7.12
CA ARG A 20 -1.76 -8.46 -5.77
C ARG A 20 -0.44 -9.22 -5.72
N ASP A 21 -0.37 -10.37 -6.38
CA ASP A 21 0.84 -11.20 -6.40
C ASP A 21 2.00 -10.49 -7.10
N SER A 22 1.73 -9.88 -8.27
CA SER A 22 2.73 -9.05 -8.97
C SER A 22 3.22 -7.88 -8.13
N LEU A 23 2.33 -7.17 -7.44
CA LEU A 23 2.74 -6.07 -6.56
C LEU A 23 3.53 -6.57 -5.34
N ASN A 24 3.21 -7.75 -4.81
CA ASN A 24 3.96 -8.37 -3.71
C ASN A 24 5.33 -8.91 -4.13
N THR A 25 5.59 -9.11 -5.43
CA THR A 25 6.94 -9.44 -5.91
C THR A 25 7.89 -8.24 -5.93
N ALA A 26 7.39 -7.02 -5.67
CA ALA A 26 8.23 -5.85 -5.60
C ALA A 26 9.23 -5.95 -4.42
N PRO A 27 10.55 -5.84 -4.67
CA PRO A 27 11.57 -5.96 -3.62
C PRO A 27 11.64 -4.73 -2.71
N ASN A 28 11.08 -3.59 -3.15
CA ASN A 28 11.07 -2.34 -2.40
C ASN A 28 9.87 -1.48 -2.83
N VAL A 29 9.60 -0.45 -2.04
CA VAL A 29 8.45 0.44 -2.22
C VAL A 29 8.53 1.23 -3.53
N GLU A 30 9.73 1.61 -3.99
CA GLU A 30 9.93 2.27 -5.29
C GLU A 30 9.50 1.36 -6.45
N SER A 31 9.87 0.08 -6.39
CA SER A 31 9.45 -0.91 -7.39
C SER A 31 7.93 -1.13 -7.34
N PHE A 32 7.34 -1.17 -6.14
CA PHE A 32 5.89 -1.28 -5.97
C PHE A 32 5.15 -0.11 -6.61
N VAL A 33 5.59 1.12 -6.33
CA VAL A 33 4.99 2.35 -6.90
C VAL A 33 5.15 2.34 -8.42
N THR A 34 6.31 1.93 -8.93
CA THR A 34 6.56 1.84 -10.37
C THR A 34 5.62 0.82 -11.03
N MET A 35 5.46 -0.36 -10.44
CA MET A 35 4.54 -1.39 -10.93
C MET A 35 3.08 -0.92 -10.86
N ALA A 36 2.67 -0.23 -9.80
CA ALA A 36 1.34 0.35 -9.70
C ALA A 36 1.09 1.43 -10.76
N ASN A 37 2.08 2.29 -11.04
CA ASN A 37 2.00 3.27 -12.12
C ASN A 37 1.87 2.62 -13.51
N GLN A 38 2.56 1.50 -13.75
CA GLN A 38 2.41 0.72 -14.99
C GLN A 38 1.00 0.12 -15.15
N GLN A 39 0.29 -0.12 -14.05
CA GLN A 39 -1.08 -0.62 -14.04
C GLN A 39 -2.12 0.51 -14.14
N GLY A 40 -1.68 1.77 -14.26
CA GLY A 40 -2.54 2.94 -14.41
C GLY A 40 -2.88 3.67 -13.10
N PHE A 41 -2.23 3.32 -11.99
CA PHE A 41 -2.40 4.00 -10.71
C PHE A 41 -1.32 5.07 -10.52
N THR A 42 -1.70 6.34 -10.65
CA THR A 42 -0.74 7.45 -10.58
C THR A 42 -0.59 7.97 -9.15
N PHE A 43 0.49 7.56 -8.48
CA PHE A 43 0.91 8.12 -7.20
C PHE A 43 2.44 8.02 -7.05
N THR A 44 3.01 8.87 -6.20
CA THR A 44 4.46 8.91 -5.95
C THR A 44 4.85 8.06 -4.73
N LEU A 45 6.15 7.73 -4.62
CA LEU A 45 6.72 7.08 -3.44
C LEU A 45 6.41 7.86 -2.17
N ASN A 46 6.58 9.19 -2.22
CA ASN A 46 6.39 10.04 -1.05
C ASN A 46 4.92 10.02 -0.59
N GLU A 47 3.97 10.04 -1.53
CA GLU A 47 2.54 9.93 -1.22
C GLU A 47 2.17 8.56 -0.65
N TRP A 48 2.78 7.48 -1.18
CA TRP A 48 2.60 6.14 -0.63
C TRP A 48 3.16 6.01 0.79
N GLN A 49 4.36 6.52 1.02
CA GLN A 49 4.98 6.54 2.34
C GLN A 49 4.20 7.40 3.32
N ASP A 50 3.68 8.55 2.92
CA ASP A 50 2.82 9.40 3.74
C ASP A 50 1.53 8.65 4.13
N MET A 51 0.90 7.96 3.17
CA MET A 51 -0.28 7.12 3.41
C MET A 51 0.01 5.96 4.38
N MET A 52 1.08 5.20 4.14
CA MET A 52 1.45 4.05 4.97
C MET A 52 1.94 4.48 6.35
N ARG A 53 2.64 5.60 6.44
CA ARG A 53 3.05 6.20 7.71
C ARG A 53 1.83 6.63 8.52
N PHE A 54 0.84 7.24 7.87
CA PHE A 54 -0.44 7.55 8.50
C PHE A 54 -1.16 6.28 8.97
N SER A 55 -1.15 5.21 8.16
CA SER A 55 -1.73 3.92 8.56
C SER A 55 -0.96 3.25 9.71
N VAL A 56 0.38 3.37 9.78
CA VAL A 56 1.18 2.83 10.88
C VAL A 56 0.99 3.66 12.15
N GLU A 57 0.95 4.99 12.07
CA GLU A 57 0.68 5.85 13.23
C GLU A 57 -0.76 5.66 13.76
N GLU A 58 -1.75 5.35 12.91
CA GLU A 58 -3.09 4.93 13.37
C GLU A 58 -3.11 3.48 13.92
N LEU A 59 -2.35 2.54 13.34
CA LEU A 59 -2.24 1.15 13.82
C LEU A 59 -1.44 1.01 15.11
N GLU A 60 -0.46 1.89 15.38
CA GLU A 60 0.26 1.90 16.66
C GLU A 60 -0.64 2.37 17.83
N CYS A 61 -1.79 2.98 17.53
CA CYS A 61 -2.82 3.27 18.53
C CYS A 61 -3.73 2.06 18.83
N GLU A 62 -3.85 1.08 17.93
CA GLU A 62 -4.62 -0.17 18.15
C GLU A 62 -3.76 -1.40 18.49
N LEU A 63 -2.43 -1.35 18.30
CA LEU A 63 -1.51 -2.43 18.70
C LEU A 63 -1.01 -2.32 20.16
N SER A 64 -1.63 -1.46 20.97
CA SER A 64 -1.50 -1.53 22.42
C SER A 64 -2.41 -2.61 22.99
N GLU A 65 -2.10 -3.88 22.73
CA GLU A 65 -2.44 -5.09 23.53
C GLU A 65 -2.25 -6.36 22.69
N ILE A 66 -1.00 -6.75 22.44
CA ILE A 66 -0.71 -8.20 22.35
C ILE A 66 -0.20 -8.60 23.74
N PRO A 67 -1.06 -9.09 24.64
CA PRO A 67 -0.62 -9.56 25.94
C PRO A 67 0.22 -10.82 25.76
N GLY A 68 1.45 -10.77 26.28
CA GLY A 68 2.19 -11.93 26.75
C GLY A 68 2.94 -12.74 25.69
N ILE A 69 4.25 -12.52 25.62
CA ILE A 69 5.21 -13.62 25.65
C ILE A 69 5.91 -13.57 27.01
#